data_AF-A0A971NPQ7-F1
#
_entry.id   AF-A0A971NPQ7-F1
#
_cell.length_a   1.000
_cell.length_b   1.000
_cell.length_c   1.000
_cell.angle_alpha   90.00
_cell.angle_beta   90.00
_cell.angle_gamma   90.00
#
_symmetry.space_group_name_H-M   'P 1'
#
loop_
_entity.id
_entity.type
_entity.pdbx_description
1 polymer ?
#
loop_
_entity_poly.entity_id
_entity_poly.type
_entity_poly.pdbx_seq_one_letter_code
_entity_poly.pdbx_strand_id
1 'polypeptide(L)'
;GLRAIRHMHIRALSESGLPAADEMLYPGNLPYLEDLLSYVAVGARSVENQQHRLTISGMAVPAGMKNPTSGDISVMLNSVYAGQQSHVFIYNGWEVKTSGNPLTHAILRGAVDISGRNIPNYHYENLLAVVREYTSRPLAHPLIVVDTNHSNSDKNYREQPRIGMEVMQSRRHSPLLSDLIRGLMVESYLVEGAQKLDENTYGKSITDACLGWKETAAFVRRLAEEV
;
A
#
# COMPACT_ATOMS: atom_id res chain seq x y z
N GLY A 1 -20.60 -9.73 8.21
CA GLY A 1 -19.23 -9.32 7.88
C GLY A 1 -18.53 -10.36 7.04
N LEU A 2 -17.84 -11.33 7.67
CA LEU A 2 -16.94 -12.30 7.01
C LEU A 2 -17.53 -13.01 5.77
N ARG A 3 -18.74 -13.56 5.86
CA ARG A 3 -19.39 -14.20 4.70
C ARG A 3 -19.65 -13.23 3.54
N ALA A 4 -20.04 -12.00 3.86
CA ALA A 4 -20.36 -11.00 2.84
C ALA A 4 -19.09 -10.52 2.11
N ILE A 5 -18.03 -10.20 2.85
CA ILE A 5 -16.75 -9.79 2.25
C ILE A 5 -16.14 -10.92 1.41
N ARG A 6 -16.16 -12.16 1.90
CA ARG A 6 -15.65 -13.32 1.14
C ARG A 6 -16.44 -13.56 -0.14
N HIS A 7 -17.79 -13.51 -0.10
CA HIS A 7 -18.61 -13.61 -1.32
C HIS A 7 -18.33 -12.47 -2.30
N MET A 8 -18.12 -11.25 -1.80
CA MET A 8 -17.77 -10.10 -2.64
C MET A 8 -16.43 -10.32 -3.35
N HIS A 9 -15.38 -10.78 -2.67
CA HIS A 9 -14.08 -11.07 -3.30
C HIS A 9 -14.19 -12.17 -4.36
N ILE A 10 -14.90 -13.27 -4.06
CA ILE A 10 -15.12 -14.37 -5.01
C ILE A 10 -15.84 -13.85 -6.27
N ARG A 11 -16.90 -13.06 -6.07
CA ARG A 11 -17.67 -12.49 -7.17
C ARG A 11 -16.82 -11.53 -8.01
N ALA A 12 -16.08 -10.62 -7.37
CA ALA A 12 -15.21 -9.68 -8.06
C ALA A 12 -14.15 -10.39 -8.91
N LEU A 13 -13.52 -11.44 -8.38
CA LEU A 13 -12.57 -12.28 -9.11
C LEU A 13 -13.26 -13.00 -10.28
N SER A 14 -14.44 -13.59 -10.06
CA SER A 14 -15.18 -14.30 -11.10
C SER A 14 -15.67 -13.39 -12.24
N GLU A 15 -16.05 -12.14 -11.95
CA GLU A 15 -16.59 -11.20 -12.93
C GLU A 15 -15.49 -10.45 -13.69
N SER A 16 -14.39 -10.10 -13.02
CA SER A 16 -13.34 -9.26 -13.61
C SER A 16 -12.08 -10.03 -14.03
N GLY A 17 -11.87 -11.24 -13.48
CA GLY A 17 -10.60 -11.96 -13.60
C GLY A 17 -9.44 -11.34 -12.81
N LEU A 18 -9.69 -10.28 -12.02
CA LEU A 18 -8.67 -9.57 -11.26
C LEU A 18 -8.69 -10.00 -9.78
N PRO A 19 -7.56 -10.44 -9.21
CA PRO A 19 -7.46 -10.71 -7.78
C PRO A 19 -7.44 -9.41 -6.97
N ALA A 20 -7.83 -9.51 -5.70
CA ALA A 20 -7.90 -8.35 -4.82
C ALA A 20 -6.57 -8.08 -4.10
N ALA A 21 -6.34 -6.80 -3.83
CA ALA A 21 -5.42 -6.34 -2.81
C ALA A 21 -6.22 -5.92 -1.57
N ASP A 22 -5.70 -6.16 -0.37
CA ASP A 22 -6.36 -5.77 0.89
C ASP A 22 -5.38 -5.15 1.90
N GLU A 23 -5.90 -4.39 2.86
CA GLU A 23 -5.15 -3.92 4.02
C GLU A 23 -5.39 -4.86 5.22
N MET A 24 -4.31 -5.46 5.75
CA MET A 24 -4.39 -6.26 6.97
C MET A 24 -4.60 -5.35 8.18
N LEU A 25 -5.85 -5.02 8.46
CA LEU A 25 -6.24 -4.26 9.66
C LEU A 25 -6.18 -5.12 10.93
N TYR A 26 -6.58 -6.38 10.81
CA TYR A 26 -6.58 -7.35 11.91
C TYR A 26 -5.88 -8.63 11.46
N PRO A 27 -4.71 -8.96 12.02
CA PRO A 27 -3.95 -10.13 11.59
C PRO A 27 -4.72 -11.45 11.72
N GLY A 28 -5.60 -11.58 12.72
CA GLY A 28 -6.42 -12.79 12.92
C GLY A 28 -7.46 -13.05 11.83
N ASN A 29 -7.77 -12.07 10.98
CA ASN A 29 -8.77 -12.20 9.91
C ASN A 29 -8.19 -12.77 8.60
N LEU A 30 -6.87 -12.80 8.46
CA LEU A 30 -6.20 -13.26 7.23
C LEU A 30 -6.70 -14.64 6.72
N PRO A 31 -6.90 -15.68 7.56
CA PRO A 31 -7.24 -17.01 7.07
C PRO A 31 -8.62 -17.09 6.40
N TYR A 32 -9.45 -16.06 6.57
CA TYR A 32 -10.77 -16.00 5.93
C TYR A 32 -10.71 -15.49 4.48
N LEU A 33 -9.60 -14.89 4.04
CA LEU A 33 -9.46 -14.25 2.74
C LEU A 33 -8.14 -14.58 2.02
N GLU A 34 -7.15 -15.17 2.68
CA GLU A 34 -5.79 -15.36 2.14
C GLU A 34 -5.71 -16.10 0.80
N ASP A 35 -6.66 -16.99 0.52
CA ASP A 35 -6.77 -17.74 -0.73
C ASP A 35 -7.30 -16.92 -1.92
N LEU A 36 -7.80 -15.70 -1.66
CA LEU A 36 -8.42 -14.82 -2.65
C LEU A 36 -7.61 -13.54 -2.91
N LEU A 37 -6.59 -13.27 -2.10
CA LEU A 37 -5.76 -12.07 -2.19
C LEU A 37 -4.51 -12.34 -3.02
N SER A 38 -4.09 -11.36 -3.81
CA SER A 38 -2.79 -11.39 -4.52
C SER A 38 -1.77 -10.42 -3.94
N TYR A 39 -2.19 -9.54 -3.03
CA TYR A 39 -1.36 -8.51 -2.43
C TYR A 39 -1.95 -8.07 -1.09
N VAL A 40 -1.10 -7.80 -0.10
CA VAL A 40 -1.53 -7.27 1.20
C VAL A 40 -0.74 -6.01 1.54
N ALA A 41 -1.39 -5.00 2.09
CA ALA A 41 -0.73 -3.84 2.70
C ALA A 41 -0.90 -3.87 4.23
N VAL A 42 0.09 -3.33 4.96
CA VAL A 42 -0.06 -2.97 6.37
C VAL A 42 -0.10 -1.48 6.52
N GLY A 43 -1.16 -1.00 7.18
CA GLY A 43 -1.42 0.41 7.40
C GLY A 43 -0.34 1.12 8.21
N ALA A 44 -0.25 2.44 8.02
CA ALA A 44 0.72 3.30 8.68
C ALA A 44 0.63 3.27 10.22
N ARG A 45 -0.54 2.94 10.79
CA ARG A 45 -0.74 2.81 12.25
C ARG A 45 -0.38 1.43 12.80
N SER A 46 -0.27 0.44 11.92
CA SER A 46 -0.03 -0.97 12.29
C SER A 46 1.35 -1.46 11.88
N VAL A 47 2.12 -0.68 11.10
CA VAL A 47 3.46 -1.08 10.64
C VAL A 47 4.42 -1.36 11.80
N GLU A 48 4.26 -0.67 12.93
CA GLU A 48 5.02 -0.92 14.16
C GLU A 48 4.51 -2.09 15.00
N ASN A 49 3.30 -2.58 14.72
CA ASN A 49 2.70 -3.63 15.51
C ASN A 49 3.37 -4.97 15.21
N GLN A 50 3.95 -5.58 16.25
CA GLN A 50 4.68 -6.83 16.12
C GLN A 50 3.82 -7.96 15.52
N GLN A 51 2.54 -8.08 15.90
CA GLN A 51 1.67 -9.13 15.36
C GLN A 51 1.50 -9.02 13.84
N HIS A 52 1.46 -7.80 13.28
CA HIS A 52 1.38 -7.60 11.83
C HIS A 52 2.66 -8.05 11.14
N ARG A 53 3.83 -7.68 11.69
CA ARG A 53 5.14 -8.09 11.17
C ARG A 53 5.31 -9.60 11.16
N LEU A 54 4.93 -10.25 12.27
CA LEU A 54 4.97 -11.71 12.41
C LEU A 54 4.01 -12.40 11.44
N THR A 55 2.78 -11.89 11.29
CA THR A 55 1.78 -12.51 10.40
C THR A 55 2.18 -12.41 8.94
N ILE A 56 2.76 -11.28 8.49
CA ILE A 56 3.27 -11.14 7.12
C ILE A 56 4.33 -12.16 6.77
N SER A 57 5.19 -12.52 7.73
CA SER A 57 6.25 -13.49 7.49
C SER A 57 5.77 -14.89 7.11
N GLY A 58 4.49 -15.19 7.34
CA GLY A 58 3.83 -16.44 6.94
C GLY A 58 3.00 -16.34 5.65
N MET A 59 2.90 -15.17 5.02
CA MET A 59 2.09 -14.98 3.82
C MET A 59 2.77 -15.52 2.56
N ALA A 60 1.97 -16.07 1.65
CA ALA A 60 2.42 -16.52 0.32
C ALA A 60 2.40 -15.42 -0.76
N VAL A 61 1.84 -14.25 -0.44
CA VAL A 61 1.70 -13.12 -1.38
C VAL A 61 2.59 -11.94 -0.99
N PRO A 62 2.94 -11.04 -1.93
CA PRO A 62 3.67 -9.81 -1.61
C PRO A 62 2.94 -8.97 -0.57
N ALA A 63 3.72 -8.41 0.37
CA ALA A 63 3.21 -7.58 1.45
C ALA A 63 3.89 -6.21 1.50
N GLY A 64 3.13 -5.13 1.40
CA GLY A 64 3.66 -3.77 1.47
C GLY A 64 3.51 -3.15 2.86
N MET A 65 4.61 -2.66 3.42
CA MET A 65 4.67 -1.96 4.70
C MET A 65 4.60 -0.45 4.46
N LYS A 66 3.50 0.21 4.85
CA LYS A 66 3.42 1.68 4.77
C LYS A 66 4.39 2.33 5.75
N ASN A 67 5.04 3.42 5.36
CA ASN A 67 5.71 4.26 6.36
C ASN A 67 4.69 4.75 7.41
N PRO A 68 5.08 4.86 8.69
CA PRO A 68 4.19 5.30 9.74
C PRO A 68 3.74 6.74 9.49
N THR A 69 2.70 7.17 10.22
CA THR A 69 2.17 8.53 10.06
C THR A 69 3.21 9.61 10.39
N SER A 70 4.24 9.30 11.18
CA SER A 70 5.38 10.18 11.44
C SER A 70 6.31 10.38 10.24
N GLY A 71 6.24 9.51 9.23
CA GLY A 71 7.17 9.51 8.09
C GLY A 71 8.47 8.73 8.32
N ASP A 72 8.65 8.07 9.46
CA ASP A 72 9.88 7.37 9.80
C ASP A 72 10.16 6.17 8.87
N ILE A 73 11.13 6.35 7.97
CA ILE A 73 11.55 5.35 6.99
C ILE A 73 12.25 4.17 7.66
N SER A 74 13.00 4.41 8.74
CA SER A 74 13.68 3.36 9.49
C SER A 74 12.69 2.39 10.12
N VAL A 75 11.57 2.88 10.67
CA VAL A 75 10.48 2.04 11.16
C VAL A 75 9.90 1.16 10.06
N MET A 76 9.63 1.74 8.89
CA MET A 76 9.11 1.01 7.73
C MET A 76 10.07 -0.11 7.32
N LEU A 77 11.36 0.21 7.15
CA LEU A 77 12.39 -0.75 6.73
C LEU A 77 12.67 -1.82 7.79
N ASN A 78 12.57 -1.50 9.08
CA ASN A 78 12.62 -2.49 10.17
C ASN A 78 11.43 -3.46 10.09
N SER A 79 10.28 -2.98 9.65
CA SER A 79 9.09 -3.81 9.47
C SER A 79 9.23 -4.70 8.25
N VAL A 80 9.80 -4.18 7.16
CA VAL A 80 10.20 -5.00 5.99
C VAL A 80 11.17 -6.09 6.42
N TYR A 81 12.24 -5.74 7.13
CA TYR A 81 13.20 -6.71 7.66
C TYR A 81 12.49 -7.80 8.47
N ALA A 82 11.66 -7.43 9.43
CA ALA A 82 10.93 -8.38 10.27
C ALA A 82 10.01 -9.30 9.44
N GLY A 83 9.29 -8.77 8.45
CA GLY A 83 8.45 -9.57 7.55
C GLY A 83 9.25 -10.58 6.71
N GLN A 84 10.51 -10.28 6.39
CA GLN A 84 11.40 -11.18 5.65
C GLN A 84 12.04 -12.28 6.52
N GLN A 85 11.99 -12.19 7.85
CA GLN A 85 12.58 -13.20 8.75
C GLN A 85 11.60 -14.31 9.13
N SER A 86 12.15 -15.48 9.49
CA SER A 86 11.40 -16.58 10.11
C SER A 86 11.07 -16.25 11.57
N HIS A 87 9.87 -16.60 12.01
CA HIS A 87 9.43 -16.41 13.39
C HIS A 87 8.71 -17.63 13.95
N VAL A 88 8.67 -17.71 15.29
CA VAL A 88 7.78 -18.61 16.05
C VAL A 88 6.93 -17.76 16.98
N PHE A 89 5.61 -17.88 16.90
CA PHE A 89 4.69 -17.05 17.70
C PHE A 89 3.30 -17.69 17.82
N ILE A 90 2.45 -17.12 18.68
CA ILE A 90 1.06 -17.55 18.80
C ILE A 90 0.20 -16.81 17.77
N TYR A 91 -0.48 -17.58 16.92
CA TYR A 91 -1.42 -17.09 15.92
C TYR A 91 -2.74 -17.85 16.03
N ASN A 92 -3.84 -17.12 16.28
CA ASN A 92 -5.17 -17.68 16.47
C ASN A 92 -5.24 -18.85 17.48
N GLY A 93 -4.45 -18.76 18.56
CA GLY A 93 -4.40 -19.76 19.63
C GLY A 93 -3.44 -20.93 19.39
N TRP A 94 -2.74 -20.96 18.26
CA TRP A 94 -1.78 -22.01 17.89
C TRP A 94 -0.36 -21.45 17.87
N GLU A 95 0.61 -22.26 18.29
CA GLU A 95 2.01 -21.96 18.01
C GLU A 95 2.28 -22.24 16.52
N VAL A 96 2.77 -21.23 15.81
CA VAL A 96 3.09 -21.30 14.39
C VAL A 96 4.55 -20.95 14.16
N LYS A 97 5.15 -21.56 13.14
CA LYS A 97 6.46 -21.20 12.62
C LYS A 97 6.34 -20.74 11.17
N THR A 98 6.87 -19.57 10.86
CA THR A 98 6.88 -19.00 9.51
C THR A 98 8.28 -19.08 8.90
N SER A 99 8.36 -19.05 7.57
CA SER A 99 9.64 -19.07 6.84
C SER A 99 10.24 -17.67 6.59
N GLY A 100 9.46 -16.61 6.81
CA GLY A 100 9.77 -15.29 6.27
C GLY A 100 9.14 -15.09 4.90
N ASN A 101 8.77 -13.84 4.60
CA ASN A 101 8.21 -13.42 3.33
C ASN A 101 9.21 -12.48 2.62
N PRO A 102 10.04 -13.00 1.68
CA PRO A 102 11.05 -12.21 0.98
C PRO A 102 10.46 -11.16 0.04
N LEU A 103 9.15 -11.21 -0.23
CA LEU A 103 8.41 -10.24 -1.04
C LEU A 103 7.84 -9.08 -0.22
N THR A 104 8.15 -9.02 1.08
CA THR A 104 7.81 -7.87 1.93
C THR A 104 8.58 -6.64 1.45
N HIS A 105 7.90 -5.52 1.23
CA HIS A 105 8.48 -4.31 0.63
C HIS A 105 7.87 -3.01 1.18
N ALA A 106 8.35 -1.85 0.71
CA ALA A 106 7.98 -0.54 1.23
C ALA A 106 6.80 0.09 0.48
N ILE A 107 5.95 0.83 1.20
CA ILE A 107 4.94 1.74 0.63
C ILE A 107 5.16 3.16 1.20
N LEU A 108 5.40 4.13 0.33
CA LEU A 108 5.52 5.55 0.69
C LEU A 108 4.18 6.26 0.59
N ARG A 109 3.73 6.92 1.67
CA ARG A 109 2.38 7.51 1.78
C ARG A 109 2.32 8.92 2.37
N GLY A 110 3.46 9.59 2.41
CA GLY A 110 3.65 10.87 3.09
C GLY A 110 3.68 10.72 4.60
N ALA A 111 3.75 11.85 5.30
CA ALA A 111 3.83 11.96 6.75
C ALA A 111 2.91 13.06 7.27
N VAL A 112 2.73 13.10 8.58
CA VAL A 112 2.05 14.16 9.30
C VAL A 112 3.04 14.71 10.32
N ASP A 113 3.34 16.01 10.24
CA ASP A 113 4.25 16.65 11.18
C ASP A 113 3.60 16.90 12.55
N ILE A 114 4.38 17.38 13.52
CA ILE A 114 3.90 17.68 14.88
C ILE A 114 2.78 18.73 14.93
N SER A 115 2.63 19.53 13.88
CA SER A 115 1.58 20.54 13.73
C SER A 115 0.36 20.00 12.98
N GLY A 116 0.34 18.72 12.61
CA GLY A 116 -0.76 18.09 11.89
C GLY A 116 -0.76 18.35 10.39
N ARG A 117 0.31 18.92 9.82
CA ARG A 117 0.41 19.19 8.39
C ARG A 117 0.86 17.95 7.64
N ASN A 118 0.25 17.69 6.49
CA ASN A 118 0.70 16.62 5.62
C ASN A 118 2.00 17.00 4.91
N ILE A 119 2.98 16.12 4.97
CA ILE A 119 4.28 16.28 4.33
C ILE A 119 4.43 15.17 3.29
N PRO A 120 4.44 15.50 1.99
CA PRO A 120 4.66 14.51 0.95
C PRO A 120 6.06 13.92 0.98
N ASN A 121 6.18 12.64 0.61
CA ASN A 121 7.46 11.93 0.51
C ASN A 121 7.68 11.24 -0.84
N TYR A 122 7.00 11.70 -1.90
CA TYR A 122 7.14 11.19 -3.28
C TYR A 122 8.08 12.01 -4.18
N HIS A 123 8.52 13.20 -3.75
CA HIS A 123 9.44 14.03 -4.54
C HIS A 123 10.78 13.32 -4.75
N TYR A 124 11.50 13.70 -5.82
CA TYR A 124 12.73 13.06 -6.27
C TYR A 124 13.78 12.86 -5.16
N GLU A 125 14.04 13.89 -4.36
CA GLU A 125 15.03 13.86 -3.27
C GLU A 125 14.60 12.91 -2.14
N ASN A 126 13.31 12.86 -1.84
CA ASN A 126 12.75 11.93 -0.85
C ASN A 126 12.91 10.48 -1.33
N LEU A 127 12.56 10.22 -2.60
CA LEU A 127 12.69 8.90 -3.20
C LEU A 127 14.15 8.42 -3.19
N LEU A 128 15.10 9.29 -3.54
CA LEU A 128 16.53 8.96 -3.49
C LEU A 128 17.01 8.68 -2.07
N ALA A 129 16.57 9.46 -1.09
CA ALA A 129 16.91 9.24 0.32
C ALA A 129 16.43 7.87 0.80
N VAL A 130 15.17 7.52 0.52
CA VAL A 130 14.59 6.22 0.86
C VAL A 130 15.35 5.09 0.18
N VAL A 131 15.65 5.22 -1.12
CA VAL A 131 16.38 4.18 -1.85
C VAL A 131 17.79 3.97 -1.29
N ARG A 132 18.51 5.04 -0.93
CA ARG A 132 19.84 4.91 -0.29
C ARG A 132 19.76 4.18 1.05
N GLU A 133 18.75 4.49 1.87
CA GLU A 133 18.55 3.80 3.15
C GLU A 133 18.10 2.34 2.97
N TYR A 134 17.27 2.07 1.96
CA TYR A 134 16.82 0.72 1.65
C TYR A 134 18.00 -0.15 1.19
N THR A 135 18.80 0.35 0.24
CA THR A 135 19.93 -0.39 -0.34
C THR A 135 21.13 -0.55 0.59
N SER A 136 21.22 0.24 1.67
CA SER A 136 22.24 0.04 2.71
C SER A 136 21.91 -1.10 3.69
N ARG A 137 20.71 -1.68 3.59
CA ARG A 137 20.25 -2.78 4.45
C ARG A 137 20.24 -4.10 3.68
N PRO A 138 20.47 -5.25 4.35
CA PRO A 138 20.45 -6.57 3.71
C PRO A 138 19.00 -7.06 3.54
N LEU A 139 18.19 -6.36 2.75
CA LEU A 139 16.79 -6.69 2.47
C LEU A 139 16.66 -7.38 1.10
N ALA A 140 15.90 -8.47 1.07
CA ALA A 140 15.59 -9.18 -0.16
C ALA A 140 14.68 -8.34 -1.06
N HIS A 141 14.89 -8.44 -2.37
CA HIS A 141 14.07 -7.83 -3.43
C HIS A 141 13.58 -6.39 -3.13
N PRO A 142 14.48 -5.40 -2.96
CA PRO A 142 14.08 -4.02 -2.68
C PRO A 142 13.06 -3.49 -3.68
N LEU A 143 11.91 -3.04 -3.17
CA LEU A 143 10.80 -2.53 -3.96
C LEU A 143 10.06 -1.45 -3.16
N ILE A 144 9.65 -0.40 -3.87
CA ILE A 144 8.88 0.72 -3.35
C ILE A 144 7.61 0.88 -4.18
N VAL A 145 6.47 0.94 -3.49
CA VAL A 145 5.19 1.42 -4.04
C VAL A 145 4.96 2.84 -3.51
N VAL A 146 4.48 3.75 -4.35
CA VAL A 146 4.13 5.11 -3.91
C VAL A 146 2.60 5.25 -3.88
N ASP A 147 2.06 5.48 -2.69
CA ASP A 147 0.67 5.88 -2.47
C ASP A 147 0.51 7.34 -2.90
N THR A 148 -0.35 7.57 -3.88
CA THR A 148 -0.55 8.88 -4.49
C THR A 148 -1.58 9.73 -3.75
N ASN A 149 -2.28 9.17 -2.74
CA ASN A 149 -3.29 9.88 -1.95
C ASN A 149 -2.78 10.24 -0.54
N HIS A 150 -3.67 10.28 0.44
CA HIS A 150 -3.35 10.49 1.85
C HIS A 150 -2.48 11.73 2.10
N SER A 151 -1.36 11.59 2.79
CA SER A 151 -0.48 12.72 3.12
C SER A 151 0.37 13.16 1.92
N ASN A 152 0.51 12.31 0.89
CA ASN A 152 1.14 12.72 -0.35
C ASN A 152 0.25 13.70 -1.15
N SER A 153 -1.07 13.51 -1.12
CA SER A 153 -2.01 14.42 -1.79
C SER A 153 -2.51 15.59 -0.94
N ASP A 154 -2.05 15.72 0.31
CA ASP A 154 -2.66 16.59 1.32
C ASP A 154 -4.19 16.34 1.45
N LYS A 155 -4.59 15.07 1.32
CA LYS A 155 -5.99 14.61 1.25
C LYS A 155 -6.80 15.21 0.08
N ASN A 156 -6.14 15.78 -0.92
CA ASN A 156 -6.77 16.23 -2.15
C ASN A 156 -6.65 15.16 -3.24
N TYR A 157 -7.66 14.31 -3.35
CA TYR A 157 -7.69 13.18 -4.29
C TYR A 157 -7.43 13.54 -5.76
N ARG A 158 -7.64 14.80 -6.16
CA ARG A 158 -7.41 15.28 -7.53
C ARG A 158 -5.92 15.41 -7.87
N GLU A 159 -5.05 15.42 -6.86
CA GLU A 159 -3.60 15.50 -7.05
C GLU A 159 -2.99 14.15 -7.44
N GLN A 160 -3.69 13.02 -7.18
CA GLN A 160 -3.17 11.67 -7.42
C GLN A 160 -2.58 11.48 -8.83
N PRO A 161 -3.21 11.95 -9.93
CA PRO A 161 -2.63 11.82 -11.27
C PRO A 161 -1.37 12.68 -11.46
N ARG A 162 -1.33 13.90 -10.90
CA ARG A 162 -0.13 14.75 -10.98
C ARG A 162 1.04 14.09 -10.24
N ILE A 163 0.77 13.58 -9.04
CA ILE A 163 1.74 12.89 -8.19
C ILE A 163 2.30 11.66 -8.90
N GLY A 164 1.44 10.81 -9.47
CA GLY A 164 1.90 9.64 -10.21
C GLY A 164 2.78 9.98 -11.41
N MET A 165 2.42 11.02 -12.18
CA MET A 165 3.27 11.48 -13.30
C MET A 165 4.61 12.06 -12.82
N GLU A 166 4.65 12.74 -11.69
CA GLU A 166 5.91 13.22 -11.09
C GLU A 166 6.82 12.07 -10.64
N VAL A 167 6.23 11.01 -10.09
CA VAL A 167 6.97 9.77 -9.78
C VAL A 167 7.52 9.13 -11.05
N MET A 168 6.74 9.08 -12.13
CA MET A 168 7.21 8.57 -13.43
C MET A 168 8.35 9.42 -14.00
N GLN A 169 8.26 10.74 -13.89
CA GLN A 169 9.37 11.64 -14.25
C GLN A 169 10.61 11.34 -13.40
N SER A 170 10.48 11.16 -12.09
CA SER A 170 11.59 10.81 -11.20
C SER A 170 12.26 9.50 -11.61
N ARG A 171 11.47 8.47 -11.97
CA ARG A 171 11.99 7.19 -12.51
C ARG A 171 12.77 7.39 -13.81
N ARG A 172 12.30 8.24 -14.72
CA ARG A 172 13.01 8.54 -15.99
C ARG A 172 14.37 9.21 -15.77
N HIS A 173 14.48 10.09 -14.78
CA HIS A 173 15.72 10.81 -14.50
C HIS A 173 16.77 9.97 -13.75
N SER A 174 16.36 8.88 -13.10
CA SER A 174 17.25 8.06 -12.29
C SER A 174 17.00 6.57 -12.51
N PRO A 175 17.95 5.84 -13.14
CA PRO A 175 17.86 4.39 -13.30
C PRO A 175 17.63 3.67 -11.97
N LEU A 176 18.30 4.14 -10.91
CA LEU A 176 18.14 3.62 -9.56
C LEU A 176 16.70 3.76 -9.03
N LEU A 177 16.02 4.87 -9.31
CA LEU A 177 14.61 5.04 -8.96
C LEU A 177 13.71 4.17 -9.86
N SER A 178 14.03 4.07 -11.14
CA SER A 178 13.30 3.22 -12.09
C SER A 178 13.26 1.76 -11.67
N ASP A 179 14.39 1.25 -11.14
CA ASP A 179 14.57 -0.14 -10.73
C ASP A 179 13.82 -0.50 -9.45
N LEU A 180 13.72 0.44 -8.49
CA LEU A 180 13.14 0.18 -7.17
C LEU A 180 11.69 0.62 -7.04
N ILE A 181 11.26 1.69 -7.74
CA ILE A 181 9.87 2.14 -7.71
C ILE A 181 9.10 1.37 -8.77
N ARG A 182 8.28 0.41 -8.35
CA ARG A 182 7.60 -0.53 -9.26
C ARG A 182 6.08 -0.49 -9.20
N GLY A 183 5.51 0.41 -8.40
CA GLY A 183 4.06 0.50 -8.28
C GLY A 183 3.60 1.85 -7.77
N LEU A 184 2.34 2.15 -8.10
CA LEU A 184 1.58 3.24 -7.53
C LEU A 184 0.35 2.67 -6.83
N MET A 185 -0.05 3.27 -5.71
CA MET A 185 -1.33 3.02 -5.06
C MET A 185 -2.23 4.25 -5.27
N VAL A 186 -3.45 4.01 -5.73
CA VAL A 186 -4.40 5.04 -6.19
C VAL A 186 -5.78 4.73 -5.64
N GLU A 187 -6.44 5.73 -5.06
CA GLU A 187 -7.82 5.64 -4.61
C GLU A 187 -8.75 6.19 -5.68
N SER A 188 -9.52 5.27 -6.26
CA SER A 188 -10.49 5.54 -7.32
C SER A 188 -11.79 4.78 -7.07
N TYR A 189 -12.88 5.35 -7.55
CA TYR A 189 -14.18 4.71 -7.53
C TYR A 189 -15.02 5.15 -8.74
N LEU A 190 -16.28 4.71 -8.83
CA LEU A 190 -17.12 5.01 -9.99
C LEU A 190 -17.40 6.52 -10.08
N VAL A 191 -17.73 7.14 -8.94
CA VAL A 191 -18.04 8.55 -8.76
C VAL A 191 -16.98 9.19 -7.89
N GLU A 192 -16.49 10.36 -8.30
CA GLU A 192 -15.43 11.08 -7.60
C GLU A 192 -15.86 11.63 -6.23
N GLY A 193 -14.88 11.96 -5.39
CA GLY A 193 -15.06 12.55 -4.09
C GLY A 193 -15.45 11.53 -3.01
N ALA A 194 -16.06 12.04 -1.94
CA ALA A 194 -16.61 11.26 -0.85
C ALA A 194 -18.01 11.78 -0.49
N GLN A 195 -18.77 10.97 0.24
CA GLN A 195 -20.10 11.26 0.72
C GLN A 195 -20.25 10.80 2.17
N LYS A 196 -21.22 11.38 2.89
CA LYS A 196 -21.56 10.94 4.25
C LYS A 196 -22.40 9.67 4.22
N LEU A 197 -22.54 9.00 5.38
CA LEU A 197 -23.29 7.74 5.49
C LEU A 197 -24.79 7.87 5.21
N ASP A 198 -25.37 9.05 5.39
CA ASP A 198 -26.76 9.36 5.09
C ASP A 198 -26.99 9.72 3.61
N GLU A 199 -25.91 9.93 2.84
CA GLU A 199 -25.94 10.16 1.40
C GLU A 199 -25.87 8.80 0.66
N ASN A 200 -26.67 8.65 -0.40
CA ASN A 200 -26.88 7.36 -1.07
C ASN A 200 -26.51 7.38 -2.57
N THR A 201 -25.48 8.15 -2.94
CA THR A 201 -24.98 8.16 -4.32
C THR A 201 -24.28 6.83 -4.60
N TYR A 202 -24.84 6.02 -5.49
CA TYR A 202 -24.23 4.75 -5.88
C TYR A 202 -22.83 4.97 -6.46
N GLY A 203 -21.87 4.16 -6.03
CA GLY A 203 -20.50 4.23 -6.55
C GLY A 203 -19.69 5.44 -6.09
N LYS A 204 -20.06 6.08 -4.98
CA LYS A 204 -19.29 7.16 -4.33
C LYS A 204 -18.79 6.75 -2.94
N SER A 205 -17.54 7.07 -2.64
CA SER A 205 -16.85 6.63 -1.40
C SER A 205 -17.54 7.20 -0.16
N ILE A 206 -17.60 6.42 0.93
CA ILE A 206 -18.06 6.85 2.26
C ILE A 206 -16.89 7.11 3.24
N THR A 207 -15.66 7.02 2.75
CA THR A 207 -14.40 7.17 3.50
C THR A 207 -13.59 8.32 2.88
N ASP A 208 -12.32 8.09 2.55
CA ASP A 208 -11.50 9.06 1.83
C ASP A 208 -12.02 9.31 0.42
N ALA A 209 -11.79 10.53 -0.08
CA ALA A 209 -12.24 10.94 -1.39
C ALA A 209 -11.43 10.28 -2.50
N CYS A 210 -12.12 9.85 -3.57
CA CYS A 210 -11.51 9.07 -4.65
C CYS A 210 -11.59 9.80 -6.00
N LEU A 211 -10.71 9.43 -6.93
CA LEU A 211 -10.89 9.77 -8.35
C LEU A 211 -12.15 9.09 -8.91
N GLY A 212 -12.82 9.75 -9.85
CA GLY A 212 -13.91 9.14 -10.63
C GLY A 212 -13.39 8.21 -11.73
N TRP A 213 -14.29 7.43 -12.33
CA TRP A 213 -13.91 6.44 -13.35
C TRP A 213 -13.23 7.04 -14.58
N LYS A 214 -13.71 8.19 -15.07
CA LYS A 214 -13.18 8.83 -16.28
C LYS A 214 -11.73 9.27 -16.07
N GLU A 215 -11.47 9.92 -14.94
CA GLU A 215 -10.15 10.41 -14.55
C GLU A 215 -9.19 9.25 -14.29
N THR A 216 -9.68 8.19 -13.65
CA THR A 216 -8.93 6.95 -13.42
C THR A 216 -8.49 6.31 -14.74
N ALA A 217 -9.43 6.14 -15.68
CA ALA A 217 -9.14 5.54 -16.98
C ALA A 217 -8.16 6.40 -17.81
N ALA A 218 -8.28 7.73 -17.75
CA ALA A 218 -7.33 8.63 -18.40
C ALA A 218 -5.95 8.56 -17.75
N PHE A 219 -5.89 8.47 -16.42
CA PHE A 219 -4.63 8.38 -15.69
C PHE A 219 -3.90 7.07 -15.96
N VAL A 220 -4.58 5.92 -15.91
CA VAL A 220 -3.98 4.61 -16.22
C VAL A 220 -3.43 4.57 -17.65
N ARG A 221 -4.14 5.13 -18.63
CA ARG A 221 -3.64 5.22 -20.02
C ARG A 221 -2.39 6.07 -20.14
N ARG A 222 -2.34 7.22 -19.45
CA ARG A 222 -1.13 8.06 -19.41
C ARG A 222 0.04 7.33 -18.75
N LEU A 223 -0.19 6.59 -17.66
CA LEU A 223 0.86 5.78 -17.04
C LEU A 223 1.40 4.72 -18.01
N ALA A 224 0.53 4.10 -18.81
CA ALA A 224 0.95 3.10 -19.79
C ALA A 224 1.84 3.67 -20.91
N GLU A 225 1.73 4.96 -21.24
CA GLU A 225 2.61 5.65 -22.18
C GLU A 225 4.01 5.94 -21.59
N GLU A 226 4.17 5.77 -20.27
CA GLU A 226 5.37 6.15 -19.53
C GLU A 226 6.23 4.97 -19.08
N VAL A 227 5.74 3.72 -19.27
CA VAL A 227 6.37 2.46 -18.85
C VAL A 227 7.10 1.79 -20.00
#